data_AF-A0A350CMK7-F1
#
_entry.id   AF-A0A350CMK7-F1
#
_cell.length_a   1.000
_cell.length_b   1.000
_cell.length_c   1.000
_cell.angle_alpha   90.00
_cell.angle_beta   90.00
_cell.angle_gamma   90.00
#
_symmetry.space_group_name_H-M   'P 1'
#
loop_
_entity.id
_entity.type
_entity.pdbx_description
1 polymer ?
#
loop_
_entity_poly.entity_id
_entity_poly.type
_entity_poly.pdbx_seq_one_letter_code
_entity_poly.pdbx_strand_id
1 'polypeptide(L)'
;MFDQLNQYLFAIVNSSPGLDGWRLHGAIFAAEWLIMIVPLGLVLMWMNGDTAQREAAVRAFLAAVIALTINKLIGLAWTHPRPFVAEIGHTFMYHAPDSSFPSDHGTSMFSVALALLLGPLREARRFGAALLLLALPVAWARVFLGVHWPLDMVGALVVSTFAAVLINTRPGQALAATLVPLMQTVYRRVLAAPIARGWLRP
;
A
#
# COMPACT_ATOMS: atom_id res chain seq x y z
N MET A 1 -19.56 20.66 1.06
CA MET A 1 -20.01 19.48 0.31
C MET A 1 -19.07 18.29 0.49
N PHE A 2 -17.76 18.42 0.25
CA PHE A 2 -16.77 17.33 0.43
C PHE A 2 -16.71 16.82 1.88
N ASP A 3 -16.64 17.73 2.86
CA ASP A 3 -16.57 17.36 4.28
C ASP A 3 -17.86 16.72 4.79
N GLN A 4 -19.01 17.21 4.35
CA GLN A 4 -20.32 16.62 4.69
C GLN A 4 -20.45 15.19 4.16
N LEU A 5 -19.99 14.93 2.92
CA LEU A 5 -19.97 13.58 2.38
C LEU A 5 -19.03 12.68 3.18
N ASN A 6 -17.84 13.17 3.54
CA ASN A 6 -16.87 12.44 4.35
C ASN A 6 -17.46 12.05 5.70
N GLN A 7 -18.08 12.99 6.41
CA GLN A 7 -18.72 12.76 7.71
C GLN A 7 -19.91 11.81 7.59
N TYR A 8 -20.75 11.97 6.55
CA TYR A 8 -21.88 11.08 6.31
C TYR A 8 -21.43 9.63 6.08
N LEU A 9 -20.47 9.42 5.18
CA LEU A 9 -19.93 8.08 4.90
C LEU A 9 -19.18 7.52 6.11
N PHE A 10 -18.46 8.37 6.85
CA PHE A 10 -17.77 7.96 8.07
C PHE A 10 -18.77 7.52 9.15
N ALA A 11 -19.87 8.23 9.35
CA ALA A 11 -20.91 7.85 10.32
C ALA A 11 -21.57 6.51 10.01
N ILE A 12 -21.61 6.09 8.73
CA ILE A 12 -22.10 4.77 8.33
C ILE A 12 -21.11 3.66 8.70
N VAL A 13 -19.81 3.95 8.66
CA VAL A 13 -18.75 2.94 8.75
C VAL A 13 -18.10 2.88 10.13
N ASN A 14 -17.89 4.02 10.80
CA ASN A 14 -17.23 4.07 12.10
C ASN A 14 -17.99 3.28 13.15
N SER A 15 -17.28 2.52 13.96
CA SER A 15 -17.92 1.66 14.95
C SER A 15 -18.58 2.47 16.08
N SER A 16 -19.68 1.94 16.61
CA SER A 16 -20.30 2.45 17.84
C SER A 16 -19.39 2.29 19.05
N PRO A 17 -19.62 3.05 20.14
CA PRO A 17 -18.97 2.81 21.43
C PRO A 17 -19.13 1.36 21.89
N GLY A 18 -18.14 0.84 22.61
CA GLY A 18 -18.17 -0.52 23.16
C GLY A 18 -17.70 -1.62 22.20
N LEU A 19 -17.03 -1.27 21.09
CA LEU A 19 -16.34 -2.26 20.25
C LEU A 19 -15.27 -3.01 21.06
N ASP A 20 -15.41 -4.32 21.18
CA ASP A 20 -14.51 -5.18 21.94
C ASP A 20 -14.30 -6.55 21.27
N GLY A 21 -13.60 -7.44 21.99
CA GLY A 21 -13.47 -8.85 21.61
C GLY A 21 -12.89 -9.06 20.21
N TRP A 22 -13.31 -10.14 19.54
CA TRP A 22 -12.76 -10.54 18.24
C TRP A 22 -12.98 -9.51 17.12
N ARG A 23 -14.02 -8.66 17.23
CA ARG A 23 -14.33 -7.63 16.23
C ARG A 23 -13.30 -6.50 16.28
N LEU A 24 -12.96 -6.05 17.50
CA LEU A 24 -11.90 -5.07 17.71
C LEU A 24 -10.55 -5.61 17.23
N HIS A 25 -10.15 -6.78 17.71
CA HIS A 25 -8.84 -7.36 17.38
C HIS A 25 -8.73 -7.71 15.89
N GLY A 26 -9.80 -8.20 15.26
CA GLY A 26 -9.84 -8.47 13.83
C GLY A 26 -9.72 -7.20 12.98
N ALA A 27 -10.40 -6.12 13.37
CA ALA A 27 -10.25 -4.83 12.70
C ALA A 27 -8.85 -4.24 12.87
N ILE A 28 -8.26 -4.29 14.08
CA ILE A 28 -6.88 -3.85 14.31
C ILE A 28 -5.90 -4.69 13.49
N PHE A 29 -6.09 -6.01 13.44
CA PHE A 29 -5.29 -6.89 12.60
C PHE A 29 -5.35 -6.48 11.13
N ALA A 30 -6.56 -6.23 10.60
CA ALA A 30 -6.72 -5.73 9.24
C ALA A 30 -6.04 -4.37 9.02
N ALA A 31 -6.18 -3.45 9.98
CA ALA A 31 -5.67 -2.10 9.88
C ALA A 31 -4.14 -1.97 9.99
N GLU A 32 -3.47 -2.82 10.78
CA GLU A 32 -2.04 -2.70 11.06
C GLU A 32 -1.17 -3.82 10.48
N TRP A 33 -1.70 -5.04 10.35
CA TRP A 33 -0.88 -6.21 10.06
C TRP A 33 -1.00 -6.69 8.62
N LEU A 34 -2.17 -6.58 7.98
CA LEU A 34 -2.34 -7.00 6.58
C LEU A 34 -1.45 -6.24 5.60
N ILE A 35 -1.09 -4.99 5.91
CA ILE A 35 -0.15 -4.21 5.10
C ILE A 35 1.22 -4.89 4.95
N MET A 36 1.64 -5.72 5.92
CA MET A 36 2.92 -6.44 5.88
C MET A 36 3.03 -7.45 4.74
N ILE A 37 1.90 -7.83 4.13
CA ILE A 37 1.88 -8.67 2.92
C ILE A 37 2.57 -7.96 1.75
N VAL A 38 2.56 -6.62 1.70
CA VAL A 38 3.21 -5.85 0.64
C VAL A 38 4.74 -6.04 0.64
N PRO A 39 5.49 -5.66 1.69
CA PRO A 39 6.94 -5.86 1.71
C PRO A 39 7.31 -7.34 1.66
N LEU A 40 6.57 -8.22 2.35
CA LEU A 40 6.81 -9.65 2.31
C LEU A 40 6.66 -10.21 0.88
N GLY A 41 5.59 -9.84 0.19
CA GLY A 41 5.31 -10.27 -1.17
C GLY A 41 6.37 -9.82 -2.17
N LEU A 42 6.82 -8.56 -2.07
CA LEU A 42 7.89 -8.04 -2.93
C LEU A 42 9.23 -8.75 -2.67
N VAL A 43 9.58 -9.00 -1.41
CA VAL A 43 10.80 -9.74 -1.03
C VAL A 43 10.75 -11.18 -1.54
N LEU A 44 9.62 -11.88 -1.35
CA LEU A 44 9.44 -13.25 -1.84
C LEU A 44 9.48 -13.31 -3.38
N MET A 45 8.87 -12.33 -4.04
CA MET A 45 8.90 -12.20 -5.50
C MET A 45 10.33 -11.95 -6.01
N TRP A 46 11.15 -11.19 -5.27
CA TRP A 46 12.54 -10.96 -5.62
C TRP A 46 13.43 -12.19 -5.43
N MET A 47 13.32 -12.84 -4.26
CA MET A 47 14.17 -13.98 -3.86
C MET A 47 13.90 -15.24 -4.67
N ASN A 48 12.62 -15.48 -5.00
CA ASN A 48 12.18 -16.66 -5.75
C ASN A 48 11.92 -16.37 -7.23
N GLY A 49 12.03 -15.11 -7.65
CA GLY A 49 11.69 -14.68 -8.99
C GLY A 49 12.77 -14.93 -10.04
N ASP A 50 12.36 -15.14 -11.28
CA ASP A 50 13.23 -14.89 -12.43
C ASP A 50 13.43 -13.38 -12.67
N THR A 51 14.16 -13.02 -13.72
CA THR A 51 14.44 -11.61 -14.06
C THR A 51 13.15 -10.80 -14.28
N ALA A 52 12.13 -11.37 -14.93
CA ALA A 52 10.88 -10.67 -15.18
C ALA A 52 10.08 -10.42 -13.89
N GLN A 53 10.07 -11.40 -12.98
CA GLN A 53 9.46 -11.27 -11.66
C GLN A 53 10.19 -10.24 -10.80
N ARG A 54 11.52 -10.24 -10.82
CA ARG A 54 12.35 -9.22 -10.13
C ARG A 54 12.09 -7.82 -10.67
N GLU A 55 11.97 -7.66 -11.99
CA GLU A 55 11.62 -6.38 -12.60
C GLU A 55 10.22 -5.91 -12.20
N ALA A 56 9.23 -6.81 -12.17
CA ALA A 56 7.90 -6.49 -11.69
C ALA A 56 7.89 -6.06 -10.21
N ALA A 57 8.69 -6.72 -9.35
CA ALA A 57 8.85 -6.33 -7.96
C ALA A 57 9.47 -4.92 -7.82
N VAL A 58 10.50 -4.60 -8.62
CA VAL A 58 11.12 -3.27 -8.65
C VAL A 58 10.13 -2.21 -9.13
N ARG A 59 9.36 -2.48 -10.20
CA ARG A 59 8.33 -1.55 -10.67
C ARG A 59 7.27 -1.28 -9.61
N ALA A 60 6.81 -2.31 -8.92
CA ALA A 60 5.82 -2.16 -7.86
C ALA A 60 6.37 -1.39 -6.65
N PHE A 61 7.63 -1.64 -6.26
CA PHE A 61 8.32 -0.86 -5.24
C PHE A 61 8.45 0.62 -5.63
N LEU A 62 8.87 0.91 -6.86
CA LEU A 62 8.98 2.29 -7.35
C LEU A 62 7.63 2.99 -7.42
N ALA A 63 6.56 2.29 -7.80
CA ALA A 63 5.20 2.84 -7.73
C ALA A 63 4.82 3.24 -6.30
N ALA A 64 5.14 2.41 -5.30
CA ALA A 64 4.89 2.74 -3.91
C ALA A 64 5.70 3.96 -3.44
N VAL A 65 6.97 4.04 -3.81
CA VAL A 65 7.83 5.21 -3.51
C VAL A 65 7.25 6.49 -4.12
N ILE A 66 6.87 6.46 -5.40
CA ILE A 66 6.26 7.60 -6.09
C ILE A 66 4.94 7.99 -5.41
N ALA A 67 4.05 7.02 -5.18
CA ALA A 67 2.73 7.26 -4.59
C ALA A 67 2.83 7.82 -3.16
N LEU A 68 3.69 7.25 -2.31
CA LEU A 68 3.90 7.73 -0.94
C LEU A 68 4.60 9.10 -0.91
N THR A 69 5.47 9.39 -1.88
CA THR A 69 6.05 10.73 -2.03
C THR A 69 4.95 11.75 -2.37
N ILE A 70 4.09 11.44 -3.34
CA ILE A 70 2.94 12.29 -3.68
C ILE A 70 2.00 12.44 -2.48
N ASN A 71 1.71 11.35 -1.76
CA ASN A 71 0.92 11.38 -0.53
C ASN A 71 1.51 12.37 0.47
N LYS A 72 2.82 12.25 0.76
CA LYS A 72 3.51 13.15 1.69
C LYS A 72 3.46 14.61 1.23
N LEU A 73 3.66 14.87 -0.06
CA LEU A 73 3.59 16.22 -0.61
C LEU A 73 2.18 16.82 -0.49
N ILE A 74 1.14 16.03 -0.74
CA ILE A 74 -0.25 16.45 -0.53
C ILE A 74 -0.48 16.77 0.95
N GLY A 75 -0.06 15.89 1.87
CA GLY A 75 -0.23 16.11 3.30
C GLY A 75 0.56 17.31 3.85
N LEU A 76 1.66 17.71 3.20
CA LEU A 76 2.41 18.93 3.53
C LEU A 76 1.75 20.19 2.96
N ALA A 77 1.13 20.10 1.78
CA ALA A 77 0.44 21.22 1.15
C ALA A 77 -0.98 21.44 1.70
N TRP A 78 -1.62 20.36 2.16
CA TRP A 78 -2.97 20.35 2.71
C TRP A 78 -3.08 19.39 3.89
N THR A 79 -2.91 19.94 5.10
CA THR A 79 -3.10 19.19 6.34
C THR A 79 -4.59 18.97 6.58
N HIS A 80 -5.08 17.76 6.30
CA HIS A 80 -6.47 17.39 6.51
C HIS A 80 -6.61 16.65 7.85
N PRO A 81 -7.34 17.18 8.84
CA PRO A 81 -7.41 16.57 10.17
C PRO A 81 -8.07 15.18 10.12
N ARG A 82 -7.55 14.24 10.93
CA ARG A 82 -8.16 12.92 11.12
C ARG A 82 -9.50 13.03 11.87
N PRO A 83 -10.40 12.03 11.79
CA PRO A 83 -11.67 12.04 12.51
C PRO A 83 -11.51 12.32 14.01
N PHE A 84 -10.54 11.66 14.65
CA PHE A 84 -10.29 11.83 16.09
C PHE A 84 -9.71 13.20 16.46
N VAL A 85 -8.98 13.85 15.55
CA VAL A 85 -8.49 15.23 15.74
C VAL A 85 -9.63 16.22 15.64
N ALA A 86 -10.61 15.93 14.76
CA ALA A 86 -11.83 16.71 14.63
C ALA A 86 -12.90 16.36 15.70
N GLU A 87 -12.58 15.46 16.65
CA GLU A 87 -13.50 14.98 17.68
C GLU A 87 -14.79 14.35 17.11
N ILE A 88 -14.68 13.68 15.95
CA ILE A 88 -15.80 13.05 15.25
C ILE A 88 -15.71 11.52 15.34
N GLY A 89 -16.77 10.91 15.86
CA GLY A 89 -16.92 9.47 16.03
C GLY A 89 -16.04 8.89 17.13
N HIS A 90 -15.61 7.64 16.95
CA HIS A 90 -14.90 6.87 17.96
C HIS A 90 -13.60 6.30 17.40
N THR A 91 -12.56 6.35 18.23
CA THR A 91 -11.20 5.93 17.86
C THR A 91 -10.77 4.77 18.73
N PHE A 92 -10.45 3.65 18.09
CA PHE A 92 -10.20 2.37 18.76
C PHE A 92 -8.74 1.92 18.67
N MET A 93 -7.88 2.75 18.08
CA MET A 93 -6.44 2.51 17.97
C MET A 93 -5.68 3.83 18.06
N TYR A 94 -4.47 3.80 18.61
CA TYR A 94 -3.61 4.98 18.62
C TYR A 94 -3.14 5.33 17.21
N HIS A 95 -3.11 6.63 16.91
CA HIS A 95 -2.48 7.16 15.70
C HIS A 95 -1.95 8.57 15.98
N ALA A 96 -0.86 8.94 15.32
CA ALA A 96 -0.35 10.31 15.38
C ALA A 96 -1.38 11.31 14.78
N PRO A 97 -1.50 12.53 15.33
CA PRO A 97 -2.38 13.59 14.82
C PRO A 97 -1.77 14.32 13.62
N ASP A 98 -1.30 13.56 12.63
CA ASP A 98 -0.80 14.06 11.35
C ASP A 98 -1.91 14.12 10.28
N SER A 99 -1.56 14.55 9.06
CA SER A 99 -2.54 14.64 7.97
C SER A 99 -3.16 13.26 7.67
N SER A 100 -4.48 13.25 7.49
CA SER A 100 -5.26 12.05 7.18
C SER A 100 -5.27 11.71 5.69
N PHE A 101 -5.11 12.69 4.81
CA PHE A 101 -5.31 12.56 3.37
C PHE A 101 -4.00 12.71 2.59
N PRO A 102 -3.75 11.83 1.59
CA PRO A 102 -4.28 10.45 1.46
C PRO A 102 -3.84 9.47 2.55
N SER A 103 -4.48 8.30 2.63
CA SER A 103 -4.05 7.25 3.57
C SER A 103 -2.73 6.60 3.14
N ASP A 104 -1.72 6.54 4.03
CA ASP A 104 -0.46 5.82 3.77
C ASP A 104 -0.66 4.32 3.56
N HIS A 105 -1.50 3.68 4.39
CA HIS A 105 -1.76 2.25 4.30
C HIS A 105 -2.46 1.90 2.97
N GLY A 106 -3.49 2.67 2.63
CA GLY A 106 -4.15 2.55 1.33
C GLY A 106 -3.17 2.80 0.18
N THR A 107 -2.36 3.85 0.26
CA THR A 107 -1.42 4.23 -0.80
C THR A 107 -0.37 3.16 -1.03
N SER A 108 0.20 2.59 0.02
CA SER A 108 1.16 1.49 -0.07
C SER A 108 0.55 0.25 -0.73
N MET A 109 -0.63 -0.18 -0.28
CA MET A 109 -1.27 -1.38 -0.83
C MET A 109 -1.76 -1.18 -2.27
N PHE A 110 -2.47 -0.08 -2.56
CA PHE A 110 -3.02 0.17 -3.89
C PHE A 110 -1.93 0.39 -4.93
N SER A 111 -0.85 1.10 -4.61
CA SER A 111 0.22 1.37 -5.57
C SER A 111 0.93 0.09 -6.01
N VAL A 112 1.25 -0.80 -5.07
CA VAL A 112 1.85 -2.11 -5.38
C VAL A 112 0.86 -3.00 -6.14
N ALA A 113 -0.38 -3.10 -5.65
CA ALA A 113 -1.41 -3.92 -6.27
C ALA A 113 -1.66 -3.52 -7.74
N LEU A 114 -1.86 -2.23 -7.99
CA LEU A 114 -2.13 -1.69 -9.33
C LEU A 114 -0.90 -1.76 -10.23
N ALA A 115 0.30 -1.51 -9.72
CA ALA A 115 1.52 -1.62 -10.53
C ALA A 115 1.73 -3.05 -11.05
N LEU A 116 1.48 -4.06 -10.22
CA LEU A 116 1.54 -5.47 -10.62
C LEU A 116 0.38 -5.86 -11.56
N LEU A 117 -0.84 -5.37 -11.28
CA LEU A 117 -2.04 -5.67 -12.05
C LEU A 117 -1.98 -5.09 -13.49
N LEU A 118 -1.47 -3.87 -13.63
CA LEU A 118 -1.34 -3.18 -14.92
C LEU A 118 -0.07 -3.58 -15.69
N GLY A 119 0.89 -4.22 -15.02
CA GLY A 119 2.15 -4.65 -15.62
C GLY A 119 2.00 -5.72 -16.71
N PRO A 120 3.04 -5.95 -17.54
CA PRO A 120 2.98 -6.89 -18.65
C PRO A 120 3.05 -8.37 -18.22
N LEU A 121 3.56 -8.67 -17.01
CA LEU A 121 3.78 -10.04 -16.52
C LEU A 121 2.48 -10.64 -15.97
N ARG A 122 1.93 -11.67 -16.63
CA ARG A 122 0.63 -12.27 -16.30
C ARG A 122 0.59 -12.90 -14.90
N GLU A 123 1.66 -13.55 -14.48
CA GLU A 123 1.78 -14.20 -13.17
C GLU A 123 1.67 -13.17 -12.05
N ALA A 124 2.29 -12.00 -12.24
CA ALA A 124 2.23 -10.90 -11.28
C ALA A 124 0.84 -10.28 -11.15
N ARG A 125 0.03 -10.28 -12.22
CA ARG A 125 -1.32 -9.71 -12.19
C ARG A 125 -2.24 -10.40 -11.21
N ARG A 126 -2.11 -11.72 -11.05
CA ARG A 126 -2.90 -12.50 -10.07
C ARG A 126 -2.58 -12.05 -8.65
N PHE A 127 -1.30 -11.85 -8.36
CA PHE A 127 -0.87 -11.33 -7.07
C PHE A 127 -1.35 -9.89 -6.85
N GLY A 128 -1.22 -9.02 -7.87
CA GLY A 128 -1.76 -7.66 -7.81
C GLY A 128 -3.27 -7.61 -7.55
N ALA A 129 -4.06 -8.47 -8.20
CA ALA A 129 -5.50 -8.57 -7.97
C ALA A 129 -5.82 -9.05 -6.54
N ALA A 130 -5.09 -10.05 -6.02
CA ALA A 130 -5.24 -10.50 -4.65
C ALA A 130 -4.91 -9.41 -3.63
N LEU A 131 -3.83 -8.64 -3.85
CA LEU A 131 -3.48 -7.48 -3.02
C LEU A 131 -4.56 -6.40 -3.07
N LEU A 132 -5.15 -6.13 -4.24
CA LEU A 132 -6.22 -5.14 -4.38
C LEU A 132 -7.47 -5.55 -3.58
N LEU A 133 -7.83 -6.85 -3.63
CA LEU A 133 -8.91 -7.40 -2.81
C LEU A 133 -8.60 -7.32 -1.32
N LEU A 134 -7.36 -7.58 -0.91
CA LEU A 134 -6.90 -7.46 0.47
C LEU A 134 -6.82 -6.00 0.94
N ALA A 135 -6.64 -5.03 0.04
CA ALA A 135 -6.63 -3.62 0.40
C ALA A 135 -8.03 -3.11 0.82
N LEU A 136 -9.11 -3.76 0.39
CA LEU A 136 -10.48 -3.40 0.77
C LEU A 136 -10.75 -3.53 2.28
N PRO A 137 -10.48 -4.68 2.94
CA PRO A 137 -10.64 -4.78 4.38
C PRO A 137 -9.68 -3.88 5.15
N VAL A 138 -8.48 -3.58 4.63
CA VAL A 138 -7.59 -2.59 5.26
C VAL A 138 -8.21 -1.19 5.20
N ALA A 139 -8.63 -0.74 4.02
CA ALA A 139 -9.26 0.56 3.83
C ALA A 139 -10.51 0.70 4.72
N TRP A 140 -11.36 -0.33 4.75
CA TRP A 140 -12.51 -0.39 5.64
C TRP A 140 -12.11 -0.31 7.11
N ALA A 141 -11.17 -1.14 7.58
CA ALA A 141 -10.79 -1.21 8.98
C ALA A 141 -10.24 0.13 9.50
N ARG A 142 -9.48 0.86 8.67
CA ARG A 142 -8.92 2.17 9.03
C ARG A 142 -10.01 3.23 9.23
N VAL A 143 -11.10 3.17 8.47
CA VAL A 143 -12.29 4.03 8.66
C VAL A 143 -13.11 3.55 9.85
N PHE A 144 -13.36 2.24 9.92
CA PHE A 144 -14.13 1.58 10.99
C PHE A 144 -13.55 1.88 12.39
N LEU A 145 -12.23 1.87 12.53
CA LEU A 145 -11.51 2.18 13.77
C LEU A 145 -11.31 3.67 14.06
N GLY A 146 -11.76 4.56 13.16
CA GLY A 146 -11.80 6.00 13.41
C GLY A 146 -10.51 6.78 13.13
N VAL A 147 -9.57 6.22 12.36
CA VAL A 147 -8.28 6.89 12.07
C VAL A 147 -8.21 7.55 10.70
N HIS A 148 -9.18 7.28 9.82
CA HIS A 148 -9.28 7.86 8.49
C HIS A 148 -10.72 8.13 8.07
N TRP A 149 -10.88 9.06 7.15
CA TRP A 149 -12.12 9.29 6.40
C TRP A 149 -12.23 8.35 5.19
N PRO A 150 -13.44 8.04 4.71
CA PRO A 150 -13.64 7.26 3.50
C PRO A 150 -12.93 7.86 2.26
N LEU A 151 -12.96 9.19 2.10
CA LEU A 151 -12.30 9.81 0.94
C LEU A 151 -10.78 9.79 1.03
N ASP A 152 -10.17 9.57 2.21
CA ASP A 152 -8.71 9.33 2.32
C ASP A 152 -8.29 8.07 1.56
N MET A 153 -9.16 7.06 1.53
CA MET A 153 -8.95 5.81 0.80
C MET A 153 -9.16 6.00 -0.70
N VAL A 154 -10.13 6.81 -1.10
CA VAL A 154 -10.35 7.18 -2.50
C VAL A 154 -9.16 7.99 -3.03
N GLY A 155 -8.67 8.97 -2.25
CA GLY A 155 -7.47 9.73 -2.59
C GLY A 155 -6.24 8.84 -2.73
N ALA A 156 -6.07 7.89 -1.82
CA ALA A 156 -4.98 6.91 -1.88
C ALA A 156 -5.06 6.06 -3.15
N LEU A 157 -6.25 5.61 -3.54
CA LEU A 157 -6.46 4.87 -4.79
C LEU A 157 -6.13 5.71 -6.03
N VAL A 158 -6.53 6.99 -6.05
CA VAL A 158 -6.25 7.91 -7.18
C VAL A 158 -4.74 8.14 -7.35
N VAL A 159 -4.04 8.50 -6.26
CA VAL A 159 -2.59 8.73 -6.29
C VAL A 159 -1.84 7.46 -6.67
N SER A 160 -2.28 6.32 -6.14
CA SER A 160 -1.70 5.01 -6.46
C SER A 160 -1.92 4.61 -7.92
N THR A 161 -3.09 4.91 -8.48
CA THR A 161 -3.39 4.66 -9.90
C THR A 161 -2.48 5.50 -10.79
N PHE A 162 -2.29 6.77 -10.46
CA PHE A 162 -1.35 7.64 -11.18
C PHE A 162 0.07 7.07 -11.18
N ALA A 163 0.60 6.70 -10.01
CA ALA A 163 1.94 6.12 -9.89
C ALA A 163 2.08 4.78 -10.63
N ALA A 164 1.06 3.91 -10.55
CA ALA A 164 1.02 2.62 -11.22
C ALA A 164 0.97 2.75 -12.76
N VAL A 165 0.22 3.71 -13.29
CA VAL A 165 0.20 4.02 -14.72
C VAL A 165 1.56 4.56 -15.16
N LEU A 166 2.12 5.51 -14.40
CA LEU A 166 3.41 6.13 -14.70
C LEU A 166 4.54 5.08 -14.80
N ILE A 167 4.67 4.18 -13.83
CA ILE A 167 5.74 3.18 -13.83
C ILE A 167 5.57 2.12 -14.93
N ASN A 168 4.34 1.89 -15.40
CA ASN A 168 4.04 0.94 -16.46
C ASN A 168 4.07 1.56 -17.87
N THR A 169 4.42 2.83 -18.01
CA THR A 169 4.81 3.42 -19.31
C THR A 169 6.12 2.82 -19.83
N ARG A 170 6.44 3.00 -21.12
CA ARG A 170 7.72 2.53 -21.68
C ARG A 170 8.94 3.08 -20.92
N PRO A 171 9.03 4.39 -20.57
CA PRO A 171 10.13 4.90 -19.76
C PRO A 171 10.19 4.29 -18.36
N GLY A 172 9.05 4.10 -17.70
CA GLY A 172 9.01 3.48 -16.37
C GLY A 172 9.49 2.03 -16.37
N GLN A 173 9.10 1.27 -17.41
CA GLN A 173 9.60 -0.09 -17.62
C GLN A 173 11.10 -0.11 -17.91
N ALA A 174 11.59 0.79 -18.76
CA ALA A 174 13.03 0.89 -19.07
C ALA A 174 13.87 1.27 -17.85
N LEU A 175 13.37 2.17 -17.00
CA LEU A 175 14.02 2.52 -15.73
C LEU A 175 14.20 1.29 -14.83
N ALA A 176 13.12 0.54 -14.60
CA ALA A 176 13.19 -0.67 -13.78
C ALA A 176 14.13 -1.72 -14.38
N ALA A 177 14.04 -1.95 -15.69
CA ALA A 177 14.93 -2.89 -16.39
C ALA A 177 16.42 -2.50 -16.27
N THR A 178 16.73 -1.20 -16.16
CA THR A 178 18.10 -0.71 -15.97
C THR A 178 18.58 -0.88 -14.51
N LEU A 179 17.68 -0.78 -13.53
CA LEU A 179 18.01 -0.94 -12.11
C LEU A 179 18.19 -2.41 -11.72
N VAL A 180 17.45 -3.34 -12.35
CA VAL A 180 17.46 -4.76 -11.98
C VAL A 180 18.86 -5.39 -12.04
N PRO A 181 19.68 -5.24 -13.10
CA PRO A 181 21.03 -5.83 -13.14
C PRO A 181 21.95 -5.34 -12.03
N LEU A 182 21.86 -4.05 -11.68
CA LEU A 182 22.63 -3.46 -10.57
C LEU A 182 22.20 -4.08 -9.24
N MET A 183 20.89 -4.11 -8.98
CA MET A 183 20.33 -4.71 -7.76
C MET A 183 20.64 -6.22 -7.67
N GLN A 184 20.61 -6.95 -8.79
CA GLN A 184 20.99 -8.36 -8.85
C GLN A 184 22.47 -8.56 -8.55
N THR A 185 23.36 -7.68 -9.03
CA THR A 185 24.80 -7.75 -8.73
C THR A 185 25.05 -7.60 -7.23
N VAL A 186 24.39 -6.64 -6.58
CA VAL A 186 24.46 -6.46 -5.13
C VAL A 186 23.89 -7.67 -4.40
N TYR A 187 22.70 -8.13 -4.80
CA TYR A 187 22.03 -9.31 -4.23
C TYR A 187 22.91 -10.56 -4.28
N ARG A 188 23.54 -10.85 -5.43
CA ARG A 188 24.44 -12.00 -5.60
C ARG A 188 25.70 -11.92 -4.73
N ARG A 189 26.22 -10.71 -4.49
CA ARG A 189 27.37 -10.50 -3.61
C ARG A 189 27.00 -10.68 -2.14
N VAL A 190 25.93 -10.02 -1.69
CA VAL A 190 25.51 -10.02 -0.28
C VAL A 190 24.97 -11.39 0.14
N LEU A 191 24.21 -12.05 -0.74
CA LEU A 191 23.58 -13.34 -0.46
C LEU A 191 24.28 -14.51 -1.17
N ALA A 192 25.58 -14.37 -1.47
CA ALA A 192 26.38 -15.41 -2.11
C ALA A 192 26.31 -16.74 -1.36
N ALA A 193 26.41 -16.72 -0.03
CA ALA A 193 26.45 -17.94 0.78
C ALA A 193 25.10 -18.68 0.84
N PRO A 194 23.93 -18.02 0.99
CA PRO A 194 22.63 -18.66 0.80
C PRO A 194 22.39 -19.17 -0.63
N ILE A 195 22.80 -18.41 -1.65
CA ILE A 195 22.67 -18.81 -3.07
C ILE A 195 23.51 -20.07 -3.35
N ALA A 196 24.76 -20.11 -2.87
CA ALA A 196 25.64 -21.28 -3.02
C ALA A 196 25.10 -22.54 -2.33
N ARG A 197 24.28 -22.38 -1.27
CA ARG A 197 23.58 -23.49 -0.59
C ARG A 197 22.26 -23.89 -1.25
N GLY A 198 21.88 -23.24 -2.35
CA GLY A 198 20.62 -23.49 -3.06
C GLY A 198 19.37 -22.98 -2.32
N TRP A 199 19.53 -22.17 -1.27
CA TRP A 199 18.39 -21.64 -0.51
C TRP A 199 17.65 -20.54 -1.27
N LEU A 200 18.35 -19.82 -2.15
CA LEU A 200 17.82 -18.69 -2.91
C LEU A 200 18.18 -18.80 -4.40
N ARG A 201 17.37 -18.19 -5.28
CA ARG A 201 17.69 -18.13 -6.71
C ARG A 201 18.82 -17.12 -6.97
N PRO A 202 19.78 -17.42 -7.86
CA PRO A 202 20.88 -16.52 -8.18
C PRO A 202 20.43 -15.23 -8.88
#